data_AF-A0A915U0H2-F1
#
_entry.id   AF-A0A915U0H2-F1
#
_cell.length_a   1.000
_cell.length_b   1.000
_cell.length_c   1.000
_cell.angle_alpha   90.00
_cell.angle_beta   90.00
_cell.angle_gamma   90.00
#
_symmetry.space_group_name_H-M   'P 1'
#
loop_
_entity.id
_entity.type
_entity.pdbx_description
1 polymer ?
#
loop_
_entity_poly.entity_id
_entity_poly.type
_entity_poly.pdbx_seq_one_letter_code
_entity_poly.pdbx_strand_id
1 'polypeptide(L)'
;MGVSPSKYYNWQNRYGKASEHNGLVPRDFWLEGWEKQTIIKFSLEHPLEGYRRLTFMMLDQDIVAVSPSSVYRVLKKEGFLRRWNSKPSRKGERICPAPESA
;
A
#
# COMPACT_ATOMS: atom_id res chain seq x y z
N MET A 1 -27.81 23.07 16.27
CA MET A 1 -26.55 22.93 15.49
C MET A 1 -25.60 22.04 16.29
N GLY A 2 -25.34 20.81 15.83
CA GLY A 2 -24.67 19.74 16.60
C GLY A 2 -23.15 19.72 16.49
N VAL A 3 -22.48 20.81 16.87
CA VAL A 3 -21.01 20.86 16.94
C VAL A 3 -20.58 20.94 18.40
N SER A 4 -19.63 20.11 18.81
CA SER A 4 -19.14 20.13 20.19
C SER A 4 -18.39 21.44 20.50
N PRO A 5 -18.51 22.02 21.71
CA PRO A 5 -17.86 23.27 22.07
C PRO A 5 -16.34 23.24 21.88
N SER A 6 -15.69 22.10 22.17
CA SER A 6 -14.25 21.92 21.96
C SER A 6 -13.84 22.12 20.49
N LYS A 7 -14.65 21.63 19.55
CA LYS A 7 -14.38 21.80 18.12
C LYS A 7 -14.55 23.25 17.67
N TYR A 8 -15.53 23.95 18.23
CA TYR A 8 -15.75 25.38 18.00
C TYR A 8 -14.56 26.22 18.46
N TYR A 9 -14.07 26.04 19.69
CA TYR A 9 -12.90 26.77 20.18
C TYR A 9 -11.61 26.41 19.43
N ASN A 10 -11.46 25.15 19.00
CA ASN A 10 -10.33 24.76 18.15
C ASN A 10 -10.34 25.51 16.81
N TRP A 11 -11.52 25.66 16.19
CA TRP A 11 -11.67 26.41 14.95
C TRP A 11 -11.40 27.90 15.15
N GLN A 12 -11.90 28.49 16.23
CA GLN A 12 -11.62 29.89 16.59
C GLN A 12 -10.11 30.12 16.75
N ASN A 13 -9.39 29.24 17.44
CA ASN A 13 -7.93 29.33 17.64
C ASN A 13 -7.09 29.08 16.37
N ARG A 14 -7.69 28.48 15.34
CA ARG A 14 -7.06 28.21 14.04
C ARG A 14 -7.52 29.15 12.93
N TYR A 15 -8.49 30.01 13.20
CA TYR A 15 -8.98 30.98 12.24
C TYR A 15 -7.83 31.91 11.80
N GLY A 16 -7.62 32.04 10.50
CA GLY A 16 -6.52 32.82 9.92
C GLY A 16 -5.16 32.11 9.82
N LYS A 17 -5.04 30.85 10.29
CA LYS A 17 -3.83 30.03 10.06
C LYS A 17 -3.96 29.25 8.76
N ALA A 18 -2.93 29.29 7.91
CA ALA A 18 -2.85 28.42 6.75
C ALA A 18 -2.88 26.95 7.20
N SER A 19 -3.67 26.12 6.53
CA SER A 19 -3.64 24.68 6.76
C SER A 19 -2.36 24.14 6.17
N GLU A 20 -1.31 24.05 6.99
CA GLU A 20 -0.17 23.18 6.70
C GLU A 20 -0.72 21.75 6.77
N HIS A 21 -1.16 21.23 5.63
CA HIS A 21 -1.38 19.80 5.49
C HIS A 21 -0.08 19.17 5.99
N ASN A 22 -0.16 18.22 6.94
CA ASN A 22 0.98 17.42 7.35
C ASN A 22 1.75 17.13 6.07
N GLY A 23 2.93 17.75 5.91
CA GLY A 23 3.62 17.76 4.64
C GLY A 23 3.89 16.32 4.21
N LEU A 24 4.52 16.15 3.05
CA LEU A 24 5.17 14.89 2.71
C LEU A 24 6.28 14.62 3.73
N VAL A 25 5.92 14.23 4.96
CA VAL A 25 6.83 13.68 5.95
C VAL A 25 7.36 12.43 5.26
N PRO A 26 8.64 12.41 4.84
CA PRO A 26 9.21 11.22 4.27
C PRO A 26 9.04 10.14 5.33
N ARG A 27 8.24 9.10 5.03
CA ARG A 27 8.20 7.93 5.90
C ARG A 27 9.52 7.19 5.68
N ASP A 28 10.55 7.67 6.35
CA ASP A 28 11.90 7.15 6.29
C ASP A 28 11.93 5.77 6.96
N PHE A 29 11.66 4.76 6.15
CA PHE A 29 12.03 3.37 6.41
C PHE A 29 12.90 2.94 5.24
N TRP A 30 14.15 3.39 5.24
CA TRP A 30 15.12 3.07 4.21
C TRP A 30 15.68 1.69 4.52
N LEU A 31 14.98 0.65 4.03
CA LEU A 31 15.61 -0.66 3.86
C LEU A 31 16.87 -0.48 3.03
N GLU A 32 18.00 -0.93 3.55
CA GLU A 32 19.26 -0.91 2.82
C GLU A 32 19.18 -1.78 1.57
N GLY A 33 20.10 -1.55 0.63
CA GLY A 33 20.12 -2.28 -0.64
C GLY A 33 20.23 -3.79 -0.43
N TRP A 34 21.06 -4.21 0.54
CA TRP A 34 21.28 -5.61 0.85
C TRP A 34 20.04 -6.25 1.50
N GLU A 35 19.33 -5.55 2.40
CA GLU A 35 18.09 -6.08 3.01
C GLU A 35 17.05 -6.40 1.95
N LYS A 36 16.90 -5.53 0.95
CA LYS A 36 16.00 -5.77 -0.20
C LYS A 36 16.43 -7.00 -1.00
N GLN A 37 17.72 -7.15 -1.28
CA GLN A 37 18.24 -8.31 -2.01
C GLN A 37 18.02 -9.61 -1.23
N THR A 38 18.21 -9.60 0.08
CA THR A 38 17.95 -10.75 0.95
C THR A 38 16.48 -11.14 0.93
N ILE A 39 15.56 -10.17 1.03
CA ILE A 39 14.11 -10.42 0.93
C ILE A 39 13.74 -11.06 -0.41
N ILE A 40 14.32 -10.56 -1.52
CA ILE A 40 14.07 -11.10 -2.86
C ILE A 40 14.58 -12.54 -2.97
N LYS A 41 15.82 -12.78 -2.53
CA LYS A 41 16.44 -14.11 -2.54
C LYS A 41 15.62 -15.11 -1.72
N PHE A 42 15.23 -14.73 -0.52
CA PHE A 42 14.43 -15.57 0.37
C PHE A 42 13.04 -15.89 -0.23
N SER A 43 12.43 -14.93 -0.92
CA SER A 43 11.18 -15.16 -1.65
C SER A 43 11.33 -16.12 -2.83
N LEU A 44 12.50 -16.18 -3.47
CA LEU A 44 12.78 -17.13 -4.56
C LEU A 44 13.05 -18.54 -4.04
N GLU A 45 13.68 -18.68 -2.87
CA GLU A 45 13.91 -19.95 -2.19
C GLU A 45 12.59 -20.56 -1.65
N HIS A 46 11.59 -19.71 -1.35
CA HIS A 46 10.30 -20.11 -0.79
C HIS A 46 9.10 -19.66 -1.64
N PRO A 47 8.93 -20.17 -2.87
CA PRO A 47 7.92 -19.69 -3.83
C PRO A 47 6.46 -19.99 -3.44
N LEU A 48 6.23 -20.94 -2.52
CA LEU A 48 4.89 -21.32 -2.05
C LEU A 48 4.41 -20.44 -0.88
N GLU A 49 5.32 -19.69 -0.25
CA GLU A 49 5.02 -18.93 0.97
C GLU A 49 4.61 -17.49 0.66
N GLY A 50 3.57 -17.03 1.35
CA GLY A 50 3.14 -15.64 1.26
C GLY A 50 4.08 -14.69 2.01
N TYR A 51 4.15 -13.43 1.56
CA TYR A 51 5.02 -12.39 2.15
C TYR A 51 4.95 -12.27 3.68
N ARG A 52 3.78 -12.50 4.30
CA ARG A 52 3.64 -12.48 5.77
C ARG A 52 4.40 -13.63 6.44
N ARG A 53 4.28 -14.84 5.91
CA ARG A 53 4.97 -16.02 6.44
C ARG A 53 6.47 -15.90 6.24
N LEU A 54 6.90 -15.45 5.06
CA LEU A 54 8.31 -15.12 4.80
C LEU A 54 8.88 -14.14 5.82
N THR A 55 8.10 -13.14 6.23
CA THR A 55 8.56 -12.14 7.22
C THR A 55 8.89 -12.78 8.57
N PHE A 56 8.02 -13.64 9.08
CA PHE A 56 8.26 -14.33 10.35
C PHE A 56 9.36 -15.38 10.22
N MET A 57 9.45 -16.09 9.09
CA MET A 57 10.56 -17.03 8.84
C MET A 57 11.92 -16.32 8.80
N MET A 58 12.02 -15.16 8.15
CA MET A 58 13.25 -14.36 8.14
C MET A 58 13.59 -13.83 9.53
N LEU A 59 12.59 -13.56 10.36
CA LEU A 59 12.77 -13.15 11.76
C LEU A 59 13.26 -14.32 12.62
N ASP A 60 12.64 -15.49 12.50
CA ASP A 60 12.98 -16.69 13.27
C ASP A 60 14.39 -17.21 12.94
N GLN A 61 14.82 -17.03 11.69
CA GLN A 61 16.15 -17.41 11.21
C GLN A 61 17.21 -16.31 11.40
N ASP A 62 16.86 -15.19 12.03
CA ASP A 62 17.73 -14.04 12.29
C ASP A 62 18.40 -13.46 11.02
N ILE A 63 17.64 -13.42 9.91
CA ILE A 63 18.16 -12.98 8.59
C ILE A 63 17.92 -11.48 8.37
N VAL A 64 16.66 -11.01 8.43
CA VAL A 64 16.32 -9.58 8.39
C VAL A 64 15.07 -9.31 9.23
N ALA A 65 15.14 -8.32 10.14
CA ALA A 65 14.02 -7.90 10.98
C ALA A 65 13.22 -6.77 10.32
N VAL A 66 12.16 -7.11 9.58
CA VAL A 66 11.37 -6.15 8.79
C VAL A 66 9.87 -6.32 9.04
N SER A 67 9.08 -5.24 8.94
CA SER A 67 7.62 -5.36 9.01
C SER A 67 7.05 -6.09 7.77
N PRO A 68 5.95 -6.86 7.90
CA PRO A 68 5.32 -7.53 6.76
C PRO A 68 4.87 -6.57 5.65
N SER A 69 4.53 -5.34 6.01
CA SER A 69 4.16 -4.29 5.05
C SER A 69 5.35 -3.84 4.22
N SER A 70 6.54 -3.75 4.80
CA SER A 70 7.77 -3.38 4.09
C SER A 70 8.21 -4.51 3.15
N VAL A 71 8.15 -5.78 3.58
CA VAL A 71 8.39 -6.96 2.72
C VAL A 71 7.44 -6.97 1.53
N TYR A 72 6.14 -6.74 1.76
CA TYR A 72 5.15 -6.60 0.69
C TYR A 72 5.52 -5.50 -0.31
N ARG A 73 5.95 -4.32 0.16
CA ARG A 73 6.32 -3.21 -0.73
C ARG A 73 7.53 -3.55 -1.60
N VAL A 74 8.53 -4.24 -1.05
CA VAL A 74 9.71 -4.72 -1.81
C VAL A 74 9.26 -5.71 -2.88
N LEU A 75 8.56 -6.78 -2.49
CA LEU A 75 8.10 -7.81 -3.43
C LEU A 75 7.13 -7.26 -4.49
N LYS A 76 6.33 -6.24 -4.14
CA LYS A 76 5.43 -5.57 -5.08
C LYS A 76 6.20 -4.73 -6.10
N LYS A 77 7.24 -4.02 -5.65
CA LYS A 77 8.07 -3.20 -6.53
C LYS A 77 8.80 -4.06 -7.56
N GLU A 78 9.28 -5.22 -7.14
CA GLU A 78 10.00 -6.17 -7.99
C GLU A 78 9.08 -7.10 -8.80
N GLY A 79 7.76 -7.03 -8.59
CA GLY A 79 6.78 -7.81 -9.37
C GLY A 79 6.62 -9.28 -8.97
N PHE A 80 7.23 -9.73 -7.86
CA PHE A 80 7.10 -11.10 -7.35
C PHE A 80 5.70 -11.42 -6.80
N LEU A 81 4.91 -10.39 -6.46
CA LEU A 81 3.52 -10.58 -6.10
C LEU A 81 2.68 -10.75 -7.37
N ARG A 82 2.26 -11.98 -7.63
CA ARG A 82 1.36 -12.34 -8.72
C ARG A 82 0.13 -11.42 -8.67
N ARG A 83 0.06 -10.47 -9.61
CA ARG A 83 -1.11 -9.61 -9.77
C ARG A 83 -2.24 -10.55 -10.19
N TRP A 84 -3.19 -10.79 -9.28
CA TRP A 84 -4.40 -11.51 -9.66
C TRP A 84 -4.97 -10.74 -10.85
N ASN A 85 -5.06 -11.40 -12.01
CA ASN A 85 -5.54 -10.83 -13.27
C ASN A 85 -6.96 -10.33 -13.03
N SER A 86 -7.05 -9.09 -12.56
CA SER A 86 -8.31 -8.45 -12.23
C SER A 86 -8.92 -8.10 -13.56
N LYS A 87 -10.00 -8.81 -13.93
CA LYS A 87 -10.76 -8.48 -15.13
C LYS A 87 -11.04 -6.97 -15.10
N PRO A 88 -10.84 -6.24 -16.21
CA PRO A 88 -11.19 -4.83 -16.26
C PRO A 88 -12.66 -4.65 -15.85
N SER A 89 -12.93 -3.62 -15.07
CA SER A 89 -14.28 -3.34 -14.58
C SER A 89 -15.20 -3.03 -15.77
N ARG A 90 -16.34 -3.73 -15.88
CA ARG A 90 -17.39 -3.47 -16.88
C ARG A 90 -18.22 -2.20 -16.61
N LYS A 91 -17.81 -1.35 -15.66
CA LYS A 91 -18.58 -0.16 -15.29
C LYS A 91 -18.46 0.90 -16.39
N GLY A 92 -19.47 0.96 -17.27
CA GLY A 92 -19.57 1.94 -18.36
C GLY A 92 -19.86 1.34 -19.74
N GLU A 93 -19.89 0.02 -19.88
CA GLU A 93 -20.17 -0.66 -21.15
C GLU A 93 -21.67 -0.57 -21.46
N ARG A 94 -22.10 0.55 -22.09
CA ARG A 94 -23.45 0.68 -22.63
C ARG A 94 -23.55 -0.20 -23.88
N ILE A 95 -24.45 -1.17 -23.84
CA ILE A 95 -24.83 -1.95 -25.02
C ILE A 95 -25.68 -1.04 -25.89
N CYS A 96 -25.13 -0.54 -26.99
CA CYS A 96 -25.93 0.12 -28.02
C CYS A 96 -26.65 -0.99 -28.83
N PRO A 97 -27.99 -1.01 -28.91
CA PRO A 97 -28.67 -1.91 -29.83
C PRO A 97 -28.30 -1.53 -31.28
N ALA A 98 -28.06 -2.53 -32.11
CA ALA A 98 -27.77 -2.34 -33.53
C ALA A 98 -28.97 -1.64 -34.21
N PRO A 99 -28.74 -0.75 -35.19
CA PRO A 99 -29.84 -0.13 -35.92
C PRO A 99 -30.60 -1.22 -36.68
N GLU A 100 -31.92 -1.31 -36.44
CA GLU A 100 -32.80 -2.13 -37.26
C GLU A 100 -32.71 -1.64 -38.71
N SER A 101 -32.29 -2.54 -39.60
CA SER A 101 -32.30 -2.34 -41.04
C SER A 101 -33.73 -2.12 -41.50
N ALA A 102 -34.01 -0.92 -42.01
CA ALA A 102 -35.26 -0.52 -42.65
C ALA A 102 -35.48 -1.23 -44.00
#